data_AF-A0A4U1CKX9-F1
#
_entry.id   AF-A0A4U1CKX9-F1
#
_cell.length_a   1.000
_cell.length_b   1.000
_cell.length_c   1.000
_cell.angle_alpha   90.00
_cell.angle_beta   90.00
_cell.angle_gamma   90.00
#
_symmetry.space_group_name_H-M   'P 1'
#
loop_
_entity.id
_entity.type
_entity.pdbx_description
1 polymer ?
#
loop_
_entity_poly.entity_id
_entity_poly.type
_entity_poly.pdbx_seq_one_letter_code
_entity_poly.pdbx_strand_id
1 'polypeptide(L)'
;MTQFKWSQESIDLLVAEYPKGNHVQLAEQLGCPYSAMKRKVWKLKLSIYVSFWTPDKINHLLDNYSTTDHLVLAEQLGCTLKALKNRAGKIGLTRKIQFWTSEKTEVLRAEYNKFEHEALALRIGCSVEAIRRKAYAIGISRRQLFWTVEKKRLLRRKYNKWDDEKLAVDLGCSLRAMKNKASQLGLIVRSPVWTSERLELLRNRYNQGTLDSLADEFGCSKTSLMSAATRYGLPPRRNVWTQERISFLGENLGLLTRVEIAEKLNIPLKAVNNKIHRLQLVPPVKIWNDEQTEFLKANYNRLEILELKQQLQLPADSIYAKAASLGLTVRQWSEQELVLLIRNYQVMSNPELAKMLGRSLPSITKKAYKLGLLKENVKSWTVAQEQYLLECFHELPKWELVAVFNRSAKAIENKYYKLTAKGAQFKG
;
A
#
# COMPACT_ATOMS: atom_id res chain seq x y z
N MET A 1 -39.62 18.85 11.90
CA MET A 1 -40.29 17.69 12.54
C MET A 1 -40.12 17.81 14.05
N THR A 2 -41.22 18.00 14.76
CA THR A 2 -41.29 18.12 16.23
C THR A 2 -40.77 16.84 16.89
N GLN A 3 -39.76 16.96 17.75
CA GLN A 3 -39.18 15.83 18.46
C GLN A 3 -40.09 15.42 19.61
N PHE A 4 -40.62 14.19 19.56
CA PHE A 4 -41.41 13.61 20.66
C PHE A 4 -40.61 13.65 21.97
N LYS A 5 -41.18 14.27 23.01
CA LYS A 5 -40.57 14.41 24.34
C LYS A 5 -41.04 13.26 25.23
N TRP A 6 -40.08 12.55 25.83
CA TRP A 6 -40.35 11.44 26.74
C TRP A 6 -40.56 11.95 28.17
N SER A 7 -41.68 11.60 28.81
CA SER A 7 -41.89 11.76 30.25
C SER A 7 -41.36 10.54 31.01
N GLN A 8 -41.16 10.65 32.33
CA GLN A 8 -40.73 9.51 33.15
C GLN A 8 -41.76 8.38 33.11
N GLU A 9 -43.05 8.70 33.22
CA GLU A 9 -44.16 7.73 33.11
C GLU A 9 -44.16 6.96 31.78
N SER A 10 -43.88 7.65 30.66
CA SER A 10 -43.77 7.00 29.34
C SER A 10 -42.56 6.07 29.22
N ILE A 11 -41.50 6.35 29.98
CA ILE A 11 -40.30 5.50 30.05
C ILE A 11 -40.59 4.26 30.90
N ASP A 12 -41.29 4.43 32.03
CA ASP A 12 -41.62 3.34 32.94
C ASP A 12 -42.60 2.35 32.28
N LEU A 13 -43.62 2.87 31.58
CA LEU A 13 -44.54 2.05 30.78
C LEU A 13 -43.80 1.31 29.65
N LEU A 14 -42.87 1.98 28.97
CA LEU A 14 -42.03 1.34 27.94
C LEU A 14 -41.18 0.21 28.52
N VAL A 15 -40.55 0.39 29.68
CA VAL A 15 -39.72 -0.65 30.31
C VAL A 15 -40.57 -1.87 30.71
N ALA A 16 -41.77 -1.66 31.24
CA ALA A 16 -42.65 -2.73 31.71
C ALA A 16 -43.31 -3.53 30.56
N GLU A 17 -43.77 -2.86 29.53
CA GLU A 17 -44.58 -3.48 28.47
C GLU A 17 -43.76 -3.93 27.25
N TYR A 18 -42.56 -3.36 27.03
CA TYR A 18 -41.74 -3.71 25.87
C TYR A 18 -41.38 -5.20 25.78
N PRO A 19 -41.03 -5.92 26.86
CA PRO A 19 -40.73 -7.36 26.80
C PRO A 19 -41.90 -8.25 26.34
N LYS A 20 -43.15 -7.77 26.43
CA LYS A 20 -44.36 -8.57 26.12
C LYS A 20 -44.63 -8.70 24.62
N GLY A 21 -43.86 -8.03 23.76
CA GLY A 21 -43.78 -8.32 22.32
C GLY A 21 -44.76 -7.59 21.41
N ASN A 22 -45.76 -6.85 21.94
CA ASN A 22 -46.73 -6.12 21.11
C ASN A 22 -46.34 -4.65 20.90
N HIS A 23 -45.22 -4.45 20.21
CA HIS A 23 -44.54 -3.16 20.12
C HIS A 23 -45.26 -2.11 19.27
N VAL A 24 -46.16 -2.51 18.37
CA VAL A 24 -46.93 -1.58 17.53
C VAL A 24 -48.02 -0.91 18.35
N GLN A 25 -48.81 -1.70 19.09
CA GLN A 25 -49.82 -1.17 20.02
C GLN A 25 -49.18 -0.37 21.16
N LEU A 26 -48.02 -0.78 21.66
CA LEU A 26 -47.29 0.00 22.66
C LEU A 26 -46.86 1.38 22.15
N ALA A 27 -46.48 1.49 20.87
CA ALA A 27 -46.12 2.78 20.28
C ALA A 27 -47.34 3.71 20.15
N GLU A 28 -48.51 3.15 19.84
CA GLU A 28 -49.80 3.87 19.80
C GLU A 28 -50.24 4.33 21.18
N GLN A 29 -50.16 3.46 22.20
CA GLN A 29 -50.46 3.80 23.59
C GLN A 29 -49.55 4.92 24.14
N LEU A 30 -48.28 4.91 23.74
CA LEU A 30 -47.31 5.97 24.09
C LEU A 30 -47.49 7.24 23.25
N GLY A 31 -48.40 7.24 22.26
CA GLY A 31 -48.63 8.37 21.35
C GLY A 31 -47.38 8.76 20.56
N CYS A 32 -46.45 7.84 20.34
CA CYS A 32 -45.13 8.13 19.79
C CYS A 32 -44.87 7.40 18.46
N PRO A 33 -44.13 8.02 17.52
CA PRO A 33 -43.72 7.31 16.32
C PRO A 33 -42.89 6.07 16.68
N TYR A 34 -43.18 4.93 16.05
CA TYR A 34 -42.49 3.66 16.29
C TYR A 34 -40.95 3.76 16.18
N SER A 35 -40.45 4.64 15.31
CA SER A 35 -39.03 4.96 15.15
C SER A 35 -38.42 5.71 16.36
N ALA A 36 -39.20 6.53 17.06
CA ALA A 36 -38.81 7.18 18.30
C ALA A 36 -38.74 6.17 19.45
N MET A 37 -39.71 5.28 19.55
CA MET A 37 -39.72 4.18 20.52
C MET A 37 -38.51 3.26 20.36
N LYS A 38 -38.21 2.80 19.13
CA LYS A 38 -37.02 1.97 18.85
C LYS A 38 -35.71 2.61 19.27
N ARG A 39 -35.54 3.91 19.02
CA ARG A 39 -34.34 4.65 19.46
C ARG A 39 -34.24 4.73 20.98
N LYS A 40 -35.36 4.90 21.67
CA LYS A 40 -35.40 4.96 23.14
C LYS A 40 -35.09 3.59 23.76
N VAL A 41 -35.66 2.51 23.23
CA VAL A 41 -35.37 1.12 23.62
C VAL A 41 -33.89 0.80 23.49
N TRP A 42 -33.27 1.20 22.37
CA TRP A 42 -31.83 0.97 22.16
C TRP A 42 -30.98 1.73 23.19
N LYS A 43 -31.31 2.99 23.47
CA LYS A 43 -30.65 3.78 24.53
C LYS A 43 -30.82 3.16 25.92
N LEU A 44 -32.00 2.60 26.21
CA LEU A 44 -32.31 1.93 27.47
C LEU A 44 -31.80 0.47 27.51
N LYS A 45 -31.15 -0.01 26.45
CA LYS A 45 -30.64 -1.40 26.31
C LYS A 45 -31.68 -2.50 26.50
N LEU A 46 -32.97 -2.16 26.37
CA LEU A 46 -34.08 -3.12 26.49
C LEU A 46 -34.12 -4.13 25.32
N SER A 47 -33.44 -3.84 24.19
CA SER A 47 -33.42 -4.73 23.02
C SER A 47 -32.66 -6.04 23.24
N ILE A 48 -31.96 -6.19 24.36
CA ILE A 48 -31.23 -7.41 24.72
C ILE A 48 -32.19 -8.51 25.20
N TYR A 49 -33.38 -8.14 25.70
CA TYR A 49 -34.32 -9.05 26.36
C TYR A 49 -35.40 -9.66 25.46
N VAL A 50 -35.50 -9.28 24.18
CA VAL A 50 -36.56 -9.78 23.28
C VAL A 50 -35.94 -10.52 22.09
N SER A 51 -35.68 -11.83 22.27
CA SER A 51 -35.31 -12.71 21.16
C SER A 51 -36.52 -12.95 20.27
N PHE A 52 -36.45 -12.55 19.00
CA PHE A 52 -37.46 -12.90 17.98
C PHE A 52 -37.70 -14.42 17.88
N TRP A 53 -36.68 -15.22 18.17
CA TRP A 53 -36.75 -16.67 18.21
C TRP A 53 -37.08 -17.12 19.63
N THR A 54 -38.38 -17.24 19.92
CA THR A 54 -38.87 -17.89 21.14
C THR A 54 -38.73 -19.41 21.03
N PRO A 55 -38.73 -20.15 22.15
CA PRO A 55 -38.74 -21.62 22.15
C PRO A 55 -39.83 -22.21 21.24
N ASP A 56 -41.05 -21.65 21.27
CA ASP A 56 -42.17 -22.13 20.46
C ASP A 56 -41.93 -21.97 18.95
N LYS A 57 -41.37 -20.82 18.54
CA LYS A 57 -40.99 -20.58 17.14
C LYS A 57 -39.85 -21.48 16.68
N ILE A 58 -38.97 -21.87 17.60
CA ILE A 58 -37.88 -22.81 17.31
C ILE A 58 -38.44 -24.23 17.14
N ASN A 59 -39.36 -24.66 18.01
CA ASN A 59 -40.02 -25.96 17.90
C ASN A 59 -40.84 -26.05 16.60
N HIS A 60 -41.64 -25.02 16.31
CA HIS A 60 -42.40 -24.96 15.05
C HIS A 60 -41.49 -24.95 13.81
N LEU A 61 -40.30 -24.36 13.89
CA LEU A 61 -39.29 -24.44 12.83
C LEU A 61 -38.73 -25.87 12.72
N LEU A 62 -38.39 -26.53 13.82
CA LEU A 62 -37.85 -27.89 13.84
C LEU A 62 -38.82 -28.89 13.19
N ASP A 63 -40.10 -28.82 13.55
CA ASP A 63 -41.11 -29.80 13.12
C ASP A 63 -41.46 -29.69 11.63
N ASN A 64 -41.35 -28.49 11.05
CA ASN A 64 -41.91 -28.18 9.73
C ASN A 64 -40.88 -27.85 8.64
N TYR A 65 -39.58 -27.75 8.96
CA TYR A 65 -38.56 -27.27 8.01
C TYR A 65 -38.32 -28.17 6.80
N SER A 66 -38.48 -29.50 6.97
CA SER A 66 -38.25 -30.50 5.92
C SER A 66 -39.46 -30.76 5.03
N THR A 67 -40.67 -30.54 5.57
CA THR A 67 -41.96 -30.90 4.96
C THR A 67 -42.63 -29.72 4.29
N THR A 68 -42.61 -28.55 4.92
CA THR A 68 -43.35 -27.36 4.47
C THR A 68 -42.51 -26.50 3.52
N ASP A 69 -43.17 -25.78 2.60
CA ASP A 69 -42.51 -24.77 1.79
C ASP A 69 -41.95 -23.65 2.66
N HIS A 70 -40.72 -23.21 2.37
CA HIS A 70 -40.00 -22.28 3.22
C HIS A 70 -40.58 -20.85 3.19
N LEU A 71 -41.31 -20.47 2.15
CA LEU A 71 -42.04 -19.21 2.10
C LEU A 71 -43.25 -19.24 3.04
N VAL A 72 -44.04 -20.32 2.96
CA VAL A 72 -45.21 -20.53 3.82
C VAL A 72 -44.79 -20.63 5.29
N LEU A 73 -43.72 -21.37 5.58
CA LEU A 73 -43.19 -21.49 6.94
C LEU A 73 -42.62 -20.16 7.47
N ALA A 74 -42.05 -19.31 6.59
CA ALA A 74 -41.55 -18.00 6.98
C ALA A 74 -42.70 -17.05 7.35
N GLU A 75 -43.78 -17.09 6.58
CA GLU A 75 -45.02 -16.35 6.84
C GLU A 75 -45.67 -16.78 8.17
N GLN A 76 -45.81 -18.09 8.42
CA GLN A 76 -46.33 -18.64 9.68
C GLN A 76 -45.54 -18.19 10.91
N LEU A 77 -44.21 -18.06 10.80
CA LEU A 77 -43.34 -17.62 11.89
C LEU A 77 -43.24 -16.09 12.01
N GLY A 78 -43.90 -15.35 11.11
CA GLY A 78 -43.86 -13.89 11.02
C GLY A 78 -42.46 -13.36 10.72
N CYS A 79 -41.68 -14.10 9.92
CA CYS A 79 -40.29 -13.80 9.64
C CYS A 79 -39.99 -13.75 8.13
N THR A 80 -38.87 -13.14 7.82
CA THR A 80 -38.31 -13.11 6.46
C THR A 80 -37.75 -14.48 6.08
N LEU A 81 -37.91 -14.91 4.82
CA LEU A 81 -37.31 -16.17 4.31
C LEU A 81 -35.81 -16.26 4.60
N LYS A 82 -35.10 -15.12 4.56
CA LYS A 82 -33.68 -15.04 4.88
C LYS A 82 -33.42 -15.27 6.37
N ALA A 83 -34.25 -14.70 7.25
CA ALA A 83 -34.17 -14.90 8.70
C ALA A 83 -34.41 -16.38 9.06
N LEU A 84 -35.41 -17.01 8.43
CA LEU A 84 -35.72 -18.43 8.57
C LEU A 84 -34.53 -19.32 8.17
N LYS A 85 -33.98 -19.13 6.96
CA LYS A 85 -32.83 -19.91 6.46
C LYS A 85 -31.58 -19.72 7.32
N ASN A 86 -31.31 -18.49 7.76
CA ASN A 86 -30.17 -18.21 8.64
C ASN A 86 -30.33 -18.90 10.01
N ARG A 87 -31.53 -18.92 10.59
CA ARG A 87 -31.77 -19.61 11.85
C ARG A 87 -31.69 -21.12 11.70
N ALA A 88 -32.32 -21.68 10.67
CA ALA A 88 -32.24 -23.09 10.34
C ALA A 88 -30.78 -23.55 10.16
N GLY A 89 -29.97 -22.79 9.42
CA GLY A 89 -28.53 -23.07 9.28
C GLY A 89 -27.76 -23.03 10.60
N LYS A 90 -28.09 -22.10 11.52
CA LYS A 90 -27.50 -22.04 12.86
C LYS A 90 -27.88 -23.22 13.76
N ILE A 91 -29.08 -23.79 13.56
CA ILE A 91 -29.57 -24.97 14.28
C ILE A 91 -29.18 -26.28 13.55
N GLY A 92 -28.53 -26.19 12.38
CA GLY A 92 -28.07 -27.35 11.61
C GLY A 92 -29.15 -28.00 10.73
N LEU A 93 -30.32 -27.36 10.58
CA LEU A 93 -31.38 -27.84 9.70
C LEU A 93 -30.98 -27.62 8.23
N THR A 94 -30.91 -28.71 7.46
CA THR A 94 -30.64 -28.66 6.01
C THR A 94 -31.65 -29.52 5.25
N ARG A 95 -32.30 -28.94 4.23
CA ARG A 95 -33.13 -29.71 3.29
C ARG A 95 -32.24 -30.18 2.14
N LYS A 96 -31.92 -31.48 2.10
CA LYS A 96 -31.28 -32.09 0.92
C LYS A 96 -32.32 -32.24 -0.19
N ILE A 97 -32.57 -31.19 -0.95
CA ILE A 97 -33.33 -31.32 -2.20
C ILE A 97 -32.44 -32.10 -3.18
N GLN A 98 -32.80 -33.35 -3.50
CA GLN A 98 -32.11 -34.11 -4.54
C GLN A 98 -32.44 -33.52 -5.92
N PHE A 99 -31.64 -32.55 -6.35
CA PHE A 99 -31.78 -31.90 -7.66
C PHE A 99 -31.41 -32.83 -8.83
N TRP A 100 -30.45 -33.74 -8.61
CA TRP A 100 -29.97 -34.70 -9.61
C TRP A 100 -30.73 -36.02 -9.51
N THR A 101 -31.77 -36.18 -10.32
CA THR A 101 -32.44 -37.47 -10.54
C THR A 101 -31.59 -38.38 -11.43
N SER A 102 -31.95 -39.68 -11.48
CA SER A 102 -31.32 -40.64 -12.39
C SER A 102 -31.43 -40.18 -13.84
N GLU A 103 -32.62 -39.74 -14.25
CA GLU A 103 -32.93 -39.23 -15.59
C GLU A 103 -32.05 -38.02 -15.98
N LYS A 104 -31.94 -37.00 -15.11
CA LYS A 104 -31.07 -35.84 -15.36
C LYS A 104 -29.60 -36.22 -15.44
N THR A 105 -29.19 -37.24 -14.69
CA THR A 105 -27.81 -37.76 -14.73
C THR A 105 -27.54 -38.49 -16.05
N GLU A 106 -28.54 -39.18 -16.60
CA GLU A 106 -28.44 -39.87 -17.89
C GLU A 106 -28.41 -38.90 -19.08
N VAL A 107 -29.27 -37.87 -19.07
CA VAL A 107 -29.22 -36.77 -20.03
C VAL A 107 -27.84 -36.10 -20.01
N LEU A 108 -27.30 -35.84 -18.80
CA LEU A 108 -25.94 -35.34 -18.66
C LEU A 108 -24.91 -36.30 -19.27
N ARG A 109 -24.98 -37.63 -19.05
CA ARG A 109 -24.06 -38.59 -19.69
C ARG A 109 -24.11 -38.56 -21.21
N ALA A 110 -25.30 -38.57 -21.78
CA ALA A 110 -25.51 -38.68 -23.22
C ALA A 110 -25.15 -37.41 -23.99
N GLU A 111 -25.30 -36.24 -23.36
CA GLU A 111 -25.29 -34.95 -24.04
C GLU A 111 -24.13 -34.01 -23.65
N TYR A 112 -23.38 -34.29 -22.57
CA TYR A 112 -22.31 -33.42 -22.06
C TYR A 112 -21.21 -33.09 -23.07
N ASN A 113 -20.92 -34.01 -23.99
CA ASN A 113 -19.90 -33.82 -25.02
C ASN A 113 -20.47 -33.41 -26.39
N LYS A 114 -21.81 -33.29 -26.53
CA LYS A 114 -22.50 -32.94 -27.78
C LYS A 114 -22.92 -31.47 -27.83
N PHE A 115 -23.27 -30.88 -26.69
CA PHE A 115 -23.78 -29.53 -26.59
C PHE A 115 -22.87 -28.64 -25.73
N GLU A 116 -22.93 -27.33 -25.98
CA GLU A 116 -22.32 -26.36 -25.08
C GLU A 116 -22.96 -26.37 -23.69
N HIS A 117 -22.16 -26.05 -22.67
CA HIS A 117 -22.63 -26.19 -21.29
C HIS A 117 -23.83 -25.28 -20.99
N GLU A 118 -23.95 -24.15 -21.69
CA GLU A 118 -25.07 -23.20 -21.62
C GLU A 118 -26.37 -23.82 -22.17
N ALA A 119 -26.30 -24.48 -23.32
CA ALA A 119 -27.45 -25.17 -23.90
C ALA A 119 -27.89 -26.37 -23.03
N LEU A 120 -26.91 -27.10 -22.48
CA LEU A 120 -27.18 -28.22 -21.58
C LEU A 120 -27.73 -27.74 -20.22
N ALA A 121 -27.31 -26.57 -19.74
CA ALA A 121 -27.81 -25.93 -18.53
C ALA A 121 -29.28 -25.57 -18.67
N LEU A 122 -29.67 -24.98 -19.80
CA LEU A 122 -31.06 -24.70 -20.13
C LEU A 122 -31.90 -25.98 -20.21
N ARG A 123 -31.39 -27.02 -20.87
CA ARG A 123 -32.13 -28.28 -21.06
C ARG A 123 -32.34 -29.08 -19.77
N ILE A 124 -31.34 -29.13 -18.88
CA ILE A 124 -31.44 -29.83 -17.59
C ILE A 124 -32.15 -28.95 -16.53
N GLY A 125 -32.30 -27.64 -16.81
CA GLY A 125 -32.87 -26.66 -15.89
C GLY A 125 -31.96 -26.37 -14.70
N CYS A 126 -30.65 -26.26 -14.93
CA CYS A 126 -29.65 -26.08 -13.87
C CYS A 126 -28.60 -25.03 -14.26
N SER A 127 -27.75 -24.62 -13.31
CA SER A 127 -26.63 -23.74 -13.64
C SER A 127 -25.50 -24.51 -14.33
N VAL A 128 -24.76 -23.83 -15.21
CA VAL A 128 -23.53 -24.36 -15.85
C VAL A 128 -22.57 -24.96 -14.82
N GLU A 129 -22.47 -24.34 -13.64
CA GLU A 129 -21.60 -24.80 -12.56
C GLU A 129 -22.11 -26.08 -11.87
N ALA A 130 -23.43 -26.31 -11.85
CA ALA A 130 -24.00 -27.57 -11.39
C ALA A 130 -23.64 -28.71 -12.34
N ILE A 131 -23.69 -28.46 -13.66
CA ILE A 131 -23.27 -29.42 -14.70
C ILE A 131 -21.80 -29.79 -14.52
N ARG A 132 -20.89 -28.81 -14.42
CA ARG A 132 -19.45 -29.08 -14.28
C ARG A 132 -19.14 -29.93 -13.05
N ARG A 133 -19.71 -29.58 -11.89
CA ARG A 133 -19.54 -30.33 -10.65
C ARG A 133 -20.08 -31.76 -10.76
N LYS A 134 -21.25 -31.93 -11.36
CA LYS A 134 -21.83 -33.26 -11.55
C LYS A 134 -21.01 -34.09 -12.54
N ALA A 135 -20.58 -33.51 -13.67
CA ALA A 135 -19.73 -34.16 -14.66
C ALA A 135 -18.40 -34.64 -14.07
N TYR A 136 -17.76 -33.81 -13.24
CA TYR A 136 -16.57 -34.20 -12.47
C TYR A 136 -16.86 -35.36 -11.52
N ALA A 137 -17.95 -35.28 -10.75
CA ALA A 137 -18.34 -36.32 -9.79
C ALA A 137 -18.67 -37.67 -10.45
N ILE A 138 -19.16 -37.67 -11.69
CA ILE A 138 -19.46 -38.89 -12.48
C ILE A 138 -18.35 -39.26 -13.48
N GLY A 139 -17.21 -38.55 -13.47
CA GLY A 139 -16.01 -38.89 -14.24
C GLY A 139 -16.02 -38.53 -15.74
N ILE A 140 -16.90 -37.64 -16.20
CA ILE A 140 -17.00 -37.26 -17.62
C ILE A 140 -16.10 -36.05 -17.91
N SER A 141 -15.27 -36.15 -18.96
CA SER A 141 -14.38 -35.06 -19.40
C SER A 141 -14.30 -34.93 -20.92
N ARG A 142 -14.47 -33.69 -21.44
CA ARG A 142 -14.25 -33.35 -22.86
C ARG A 142 -12.83 -33.66 -23.36
N ARG A 143 -11.84 -33.86 -22.47
CA ARG A 143 -10.42 -34.10 -22.83
C ARG A 143 -10.16 -35.42 -23.55
N GLN A 144 -11.02 -36.43 -23.40
CA GLN A 144 -10.80 -37.75 -23.99
C GLN A 144 -10.99 -37.77 -25.52
N LEU A 145 -11.88 -36.93 -26.05
CA LEU A 145 -12.18 -36.83 -27.49
C LEU A 145 -11.19 -35.93 -28.25
N PHE A 146 -10.50 -35.03 -27.55
CA PHE A 146 -9.55 -34.11 -28.19
C PHE A 146 -8.31 -34.82 -28.77
N TRP A 147 -7.82 -35.87 -28.11
CA TRP A 147 -6.64 -36.62 -28.55
C TRP A 147 -7.03 -37.84 -29.39
N THR A 148 -7.45 -37.57 -30.64
CA THR A 148 -7.72 -38.60 -31.64
C THR A 148 -6.47 -39.43 -31.94
N VAL A 149 -6.65 -40.61 -32.54
CA VAL A 149 -5.53 -41.47 -32.99
C VAL A 149 -4.61 -40.70 -33.95
N GLU A 150 -5.18 -39.90 -34.83
CA GLU A 150 -4.46 -39.05 -35.79
C GLU A 150 -3.64 -37.97 -35.12
N LYS A 151 -4.21 -37.22 -34.16
CA LYS A 151 -3.46 -36.21 -33.40
C LYS A 151 -2.33 -36.82 -32.57
N LYS A 152 -2.53 -38.02 -32.01
CA LYS A 152 -1.46 -38.78 -31.34
C LYS A 152 -0.36 -39.20 -32.32
N ARG A 153 -0.71 -39.67 -33.53
CA ARG A 153 0.27 -40.00 -34.58
C ARG A 153 1.05 -38.77 -35.03
N LEU A 154 0.37 -37.65 -35.26
CA LEU A 154 0.98 -36.38 -35.65
C LEU A 154 1.96 -35.90 -34.58
N LEU A 155 1.54 -35.93 -33.31
CA LEU A 155 2.38 -35.60 -32.16
C LEU A 155 3.62 -36.50 -32.11
N ARG A 156 3.49 -37.84 -32.22
CA ARG A 156 4.64 -38.77 -32.26
C ARG A 156 5.63 -38.47 -33.37
N ARG A 157 5.15 -38.08 -34.56
CA ARG A 157 5.98 -37.83 -35.73
C ARG A 157 6.74 -36.50 -35.65
N LYS A 158 6.12 -35.46 -35.09
CA LYS A 158 6.60 -34.07 -35.20
C LYS A 158 7.21 -33.49 -33.92
N TYR A 159 6.94 -34.05 -32.73
CA TYR A 159 7.26 -33.42 -31.42
C TYR A 159 8.73 -32.99 -31.22
N ASN A 160 9.71 -33.75 -31.75
CA ASN A 160 11.14 -33.40 -31.65
C ASN A 160 11.74 -32.84 -32.95
N LYS A 161 10.90 -32.58 -33.96
CA LYS A 161 11.33 -32.12 -35.30
C LYS A 161 10.81 -30.73 -35.64
N TRP A 162 9.76 -30.29 -34.95
CA TRP A 162 9.05 -29.06 -35.22
C TRP A 162 9.11 -28.16 -34.00
N ASP A 163 8.95 -26.86 -34.26
CA ASP A 163 8.74 -25.89 -33.20
C ASP A 163 7.47 -26.24 -32.39
N ASP A 164 7.64 -26.21 -31.08
CA ASP A 164 6.66 -26.60 -30.07
C ASP A 164 5.36 -25.76 -30.18
N GLU A 165 5.50 -24.46 -30.48
CA GLU A 165 4.38 -23.52 -30.55
C GLU A 165 3.59 -23.72 -31.85
N LYS A 166 4.29 -23.86 -32.97
CA LYS A 166 3.67 -24.18 -34.27
C LYS A 166 2.96 -25.54 -34.24
N LEU A 167 3.54 -26.54 -33.58
CA LEU A 167 2.92 -27.86 -33.44
C LEU A 167 1.67 -27.83 -32.54
N ALA A 168 1.68 -27.01 -31.49
CA ALA A 168 0.51 -26.83 -30.63
C ALA A 168 -0.67 -26.20 -31.41
N VAL A 169 -0.39 -25.22 -32.26
CA VAL A 169 -1.37 -24.59 -33.17
C VAL A 169 -1.90 -25.61 -34.19
N ASP A 170 -1.03 -26.38 -34.84
CA ASP A 170 -1.39 -27.43 -35.83
C ASP A 170 -2.28 -28.53 -35.19
N LEU A 171 -2.05 -28.84 -33.92
CA LEU A 171 -2.87 -29.78 -33.15
C LEU A 171 -4.18 -29.16 -32.61
N GLY A 172 -4.33 -27.83 -32.68
CA GLY A 172 -5.45 -27.08 -32.12
C GLY A 172 -5.52 -27.14 -30.60
N CYS A 173 -4.37 -27.22 -29.90
CA CYS A 173 -4.30 -27.29 -28.43
C CYS A 173 -3.39 -26.24 -27.82
N SER A 174 -3.50 -26.05 -26.50
CA SER A 174 -2.51 -25.27 -25.76
C SER A 174 -1.18 -26.04 -25.67
N LEU A 175 -0.08 -25.29 -25.65
CA LEU A 175 1.28 -25.83 -25.47
C LEU A 175 1.38 -26.74 -24.24
N ARG A 176 0.71 -26.36 -23.14
CA ARG A 176 0.62 -27.16 -21.90
C ARG A 176 -0.06 -28.51 -22.13
N ALA A 177 -1.18 -28.53 -22.86
CA ALA A 177 -1.91 -29.75 -23.17
C ALA A 177 -1.09 -30.69 -24.08
N MET A 178 -0.40 -30.12 -25.07
CA MET A 178 0.53 -30.84 -25.94
C MET A 178 1.66 -31.51 -25.14
N LYS A 179 2.38 -30.74 -24.30
CA LYS A 179 3.49 -31.26 -23.48
C LYS A 179 3.04 -32.34 -22.51
N ASN A 180 1.89 -32.16 -21.85
CA ASN A 180 1.33 -33.19 -20.98
C ASN A 180 1.01 -34.48 -21.76
N LYS A 181 0.49 -34.38 -22.99
CA LYS A 181 0.23 -35.56 -23.80
C LYS A 181 1.50 -36.21 -24.31
N ALA A 182 2.49 -35.43 -24.73
CA ALA A 182 3.80 -35.94 -25.11
C ALA A 182 4.48 -36.69 -23.96
N SER A 183 4.36 -36.18 -22.73
CA SER A 183 4.81 -36.86 -21.51
C SER A 183 4.10 -38.20 -21.30
N GLN A 184 2.76 -38.24 -21.46
CA GLN A 184 1.97 -39.48 -21.35
C GLN A 184 2.36 -40.50 -22.43
N LEU A 185 2.75 -40.04 -23.62
CA LEU A 185 3.18 -40.88 -24.74
C LEU A 185 4.67 -41.23 -24.69
N GLY A 186 5.42 -40.77 -23.68
CA GLY A 186 6.85 -41.03 -23.54
C GLY A 186 7.74 -40.30 -24.56
N LEU A 187 7.24 -39.24 -25.20
CA LEU A 187 7.95 -38.49 -26.25
C LEU A 187 8.92 -37.43 -25.70
N ILE A 188 8.77 -37.07 -24.42
CA ILE A 188 9.69 -36.17 -23.74
C ILE A 188 10.95 -36.95 -23.36
N VAL A 189 12.12 -36.45 -23.75
CA VAL A 189 13.42 -36.93 -23.26
C VAL A 189 13.40 -36.80 -21.74
N ARG A 190 13.27 -37.94 -21.05
CA ARG A 190 13.41 -37.98 -19.59
C ARG A 190 14.80 -37.46 -19.26
N SER A 191 14.90 -36.75 -18.13
CA SER A 191 16.17 -36.26 -17.57
C SER A 191 17.32 -37.26 -17.79
N PRO A 192 18.54 -36.77 -18.04
CA PRO A 192 19.68 -37.63 -18.37
C PRO A 192 19.76 -38.83 -17.43
N VAL A 193 20.01 -40.01 -18.01
CA VAL A 193 20.24 -41.22 -17.24
C VAL A 193 21.44 -40.96 -16.32
N TRP A 194 21.19 -41.07 -15.02
CA TRP A 194 22.20 -40.88 -13.98
C TRP A 194 23.03 -42.16 -13.87
N THR A 195 24.08 -42.25 -14.69
CA THR A 195 25.10 -43.30 -14.58
C THR A 195 25.93 -43.11 -13.31
N SER A 196 26.62 -44.15 -12.85
CA SER A 196 27.51 -44.10 -11.68
C SER A 196 28.56 -42.99 -11.81
N GLU A 197 29.17 -42.86 -12.99
CA GLU A 197 30.14 -41.80 -13.32
C GLU A 197 29.53 -40.39 -13.21
N ARG A 198 28.29 -40.20 -13.71
CA ARG A 198 27.59 -38.93 -13.62
C ARG A 198 27.18 -38.57 -12.19
N LEU A 199 26.85 -39.57 -11.38
CA LEU A 199 26.56 -39.38 -9.95
C LEU A 199 27.82 -39.00 -9.17
N GLU A 200 28.96 -39.57 -9.53
CA GLU A 200 30.25 -39.22 -8.93
C GLU A 200 30.67 -37.79 -9.31
N LEU A 201 30.55 -37.44 -10.61
CA LEU A 201 30.75 -36.06 -11.07
C LEU A 201 29.81 -35.10 -10.35
N LEU A 202 28.52 -35.45 -10.20
CA LEU A 202 27.57 -34.66 -9.44
C LEU A 202 28.03 -34.53 -7.99
N ARG A 203 28.38 -35.59 -7.28
CA ARG A 203 28.84 -35.52 -5.88
C ARG A 203 30.04 -34.59 -5.69
N ASN A 204 31.01 -34.65 -6.60
CA ASN A 204 32.22 -33.85 -6.53
C ASN A 204 31.96 -32.37 -6.86
N ARG A 205 31.15 -32.11 -7.88
CA ARG A 205 30.93 -30.77 -8.44
C ARG A 205 29.68 -30.07 -7.89
N TYR A 206 28.78 -30.79 -7.22
CA TYR A 206 27.50 -30.23 -6.79
C TYR A 206 27.65 -29.03 -5.88
N ASN A 207 28.71 -28.92 -5.07
CA ASN A 207 28.97 -27.73 -4.23
C ASN A 207 29.93 -26.70 -4.87
N GLN A 208 30.42 -26.94 -6.09
CA GLN A 208 31.35 -26.08 -6.80
C GLN A 208 30.60 -25.20 -7.80
N GLY A 209 30.96 -23.91 -7.90
CA GLY A 209 30.41 -23.00 -8.92
C GLY A 209 28.91 -22.72 -8.84
N THR A 210 28.34 -22.17 -9.91
CA THR A 210 26.91 -21.86 -10.03
C THR A 210 26.12 -23.08 -10.50
N LEU A 211 24.86 -23.16 -10.08
CA LEU A 211 23.96 -24.25 -10.51
C LEU A 211 23.65 -24.17 -12.01
N ASP A 212 23.69 -22.97 -12.57
CA ASP A 212 23.59 -22.70 -14.02
C ASP A 212 24.66 -23.46 -14.80
N SER A 213 25.93 -23.17 -14.52
CA SER A 213 27.06 -23.78 -15.24
C SER A 213 27.06 -25.30 -15.11
N LEU A 214 26.73 -25.82 -13.92
CA LEU A 214 26.64 -27.27 -13.71
C LEU A 214 25.43 -27.89 -14.44
N ALA A 215 24.32 -27.17 -14.57
CA ALA A 215 23.16 -27.65 -15.32
C ALA A 215 23.46 -27.73 -16.82
N ASP A 216 24.19 -26.73 -17.36
CA ASP A 216 24.64 -26.70 -18.75
C ASP A 216 25.62 -27.85 -19.05
N GLU A 217 26.59 -28.11 -18.17
CA GLU A 217 27.55 -29.23 -18.27
C GLU A 217 26.85 -30.60 -18.30
N PHE A 218 25.77 -30.74 -17.53
CA PHE A 218 24.96 -31.97 -17.49
C PHE A 218 23.89 -32.04 -18.58
N GLY A 219 23.76 -31.00 -19.42
CA GLY A 219 22.74 -30.89 -20.46
C GLY A 219 21.31 -30.99 -19.90
N CYS A 220 21.08 -30.48 -18.69
CA CYS A 220 19.80 -30.61 -17.99
C CYS A 220 19.36 -29.29 -17.37
N SER A 221 18.11 -29.21 -16.92
CA SER A 221 17.65 -28.02 -16.18
C SER A 221 18.18 -28.04 -14.74
N LYS A 222 18.39 -26.87 -14.15
CA LYS A 222 18.71 -26.73 -12.71
C LYS A 222 17.76 -27.50 -11.81
N THR A 223 16.46 -27.52 -12.16
CA THR A 223 15.42 -28.24 -11.42
C THR A 223 15.60 -29.75 -11.52
N SER A 224 16.00 -30.27 -12.68
CA SER A 224 16.35 -31.68 -12.85
C SER A 224 17.59 -32.05 -12.05
N LEU A 225 18.61 -31.20 -12.07
CA LEU A 225 19.85 -31.38 -11.29
C LEU A 225 19.59 -31.39 -9.78
N MET A 226 18.79 -30.45 -9.26
CA MET A 226 18.39 -30.42 -7.85
C MET A 226 17.54 -31.64 -7.46
N SER A 227 16.61 -32.04 -8.32
CA SER A 227 15.77 -33.23 -8.07
C SER A 227 16.62 -34.50 -8.01
N ALA A 228 17.64 -34.60 -8.87
CA ALA A 228 18.59 -35.70 -8.83
C ALA A 228 19.42 -35.67 -7.55
N ALA A 229 19.96 -34.50 -7.18
CA ALA A 229 20.71 -34.35 -5.94
C ALA A 229 19.90 -34.81 -4.71
N THR A 230 18.64 -34.36 -4.60
CA THR A 230 17.73 -34.81 -3.54
C THR A 230 17.45 -36.31 -3.61
N ARG A 231 17.17 -36.85 -4.81
CA ARG A 231 16.86 -38.27 -5.02
C ARG A 231 18.01 -39.19 -4.60
N TYR A 232 19.25 -38.77 -4.84
CA TYR A 232 20.45 -39.55 -4.54
C TYR A 232 21.08 -39.20 -3.18
N GLY A 233 20.33 -38.49 -2.32
CA GLY A 233 20.74 -38.20 -0.95
C GLY A 233 21.95 -37.26 -0.84
N LEU A 234 22.24 -36.46 -1.88
CA LEU A 234 23.25 -35.42 -1.75
C LEU A 234 22.74 -34.39 -0.74
N PRO A 235 23.61 -33.92 0.18
CA PRO A 235 23.23 -32.89 1.12
C PRO A 235 22.77 -31.64 0.36
N PRO A 236 21.79 -30.87 0.88
CA PRO A 236 21.47 -29.58 0.31
C PRO A 236 22.77 -28.77 0.20
N ARG A 237 22.97 -28.07 -0.93
CA ARG A 237 24.22 -27.34 -1.20
C ARG A 237 24.68 -26.66 0.08
N ARG A 238 25.83 -27.09 0.62
CA ARG A 238 26.32 -26.64 1.92
C ARG A 238 26.38 -25.12 1.87
N ASN A 239 25.89 -24.49 2.93
CA ASN A 239 25.73 -23.05 3.07
C ASN A 239 26.85 -22.32 2.35
N VAL A 240 26.50 -21.52 1.34
CA VAL A 240 27.43 -20.64 0.59
C VAL A 240 28.20 -19.69 1.54
N TRP A 241 27.76 -19.61 2.79
CA TRP A 241 28.32 -18.86 3.90
C TRP A 241 29.18 -19.76 4.81
N THR A 242 30.47 -19.86 4.49
CA THR A 242 31.49 -20.36 5.42
C THR A 242 31.80 -19.31 6.49
N GLN A 243 32.54 -19.68 7.54
CA GLN A 243 32.90 -18.73 8.58
C GLN A 243 33.76 -17.58 8.02
N GLU A 244 34.69 -17.87 7.09
CA GLU A 244 35.52 -16.84 6.45
C GLU A 244 34.65 -15.85 5.64
N ARG A 245 33.63 -16.35 4.93
CA ARG A 245 32.71 -15.50 4.15
C ARG A 245 31.79 -14.67 5.04
N ILE A 246 31.44 -15.19 6.22
CA ILE A 246 30.66 -14.46 7.23
C ILE A 246 31.53 -13.36 7.85
N SER A 247 32.78 -13.66 8.22
CA SER A 247 33.75 -12.68 8.71
C SER A 247 33.99 -11.59 7.67
N PHE A 248 34.28 -11.97 6.43
CA PHE A 248 34.46 -11.03 5.31
C PHE A 248 33.22 -10.15 5.10
N LEU A 249 32.02 -10.72 5.14
CA LEU A 249 30.77 -9.96 5.03
C LEU A 249 30.66 -8.92 6.15
N GLY A 250 30.94 -9.31 7.40
CA GLY A 250 30.91 -8.42 8.56
C GLY A 250 31.92 -7.28 8.49
N GLU A 251 33.17 -7.58 8.15
CA GLU A 251 34.27 -6.61 8.07
C GLU A 251 34.09 -5.61 6.91
N ASN A 252 33.49 -6.05 5.80
CA ASN A 252 33.35 -5.23 4.60
C ASN A 252 31.99 -4.54 4.49
N LEU A 253 31.03 -4.86 5.36
CA LEU A 253 29.75 -4.16 5.46
C LEU A 253 30.03 -2.70 5.85
N GLY A 254 29.86 -1.77 4.91
CA GLY A 254 30.11 -0.33 5.11
C GLY A 254 31.40 0.20 4.47
N LEU A 255 32.36 -0.68 4.16
CA LEU A 255 33.53 -0.35 3.33
C LEU A 255 33.20 -0.52 1.84
N LEU A 256 32.56 -1.63 1.50
CA LEU A 256 32.18 -1.99 0.14
C LEU A 256 30.66 -1.91 -0.05
N THR A 257 30.23 -1.66 -1.29
CA THR A 257 28.84 -1.81 -1.67
C THR A 257 28.43 -3.29 -1.64
N ARG A 258 27.13 -3.55 -1.45
CA ARG A 258 26.61 -4.93 -1.43
C ARG A 258 26.84 -5.66 -2.75
N VAL A 259 26.94 -4.92 -3.86
CA VAL A 259 27.25 -5.44 -5.19
C VAL A 259 28.70 -5.89 -5.26
N GLU A 260 29.65 -5.05 -4.84
CA GLU A 260 31.07 -5.40 -4.79
C GLU A 260 31.34 -6.58 -3.85
N ILE A 261 30.63 -6.67 -2.71
CA ILE A 261 30.70 -7.83 -1.82
C ILE A 261 30.20 -9.09 -2.52
N ALA A 262 29.08 -8.99 -3.26
CA ALA A 262 28.52 -10.10 -4.00
C ALA A 262 29.49 -10.61 -5.09
N GLU A 263 30.14 -9.70 -5.81
CA GLU A 263 31.16 -10.01 -6.81
C GLU A 263 32.40 -10.64 -6.19
N LYS A 264 32.97 -10.04 -5.13
CA LYS A 264 34.17 -10.56 -4.45
C LYS A 264 33.94 -11.94 -3.82
N LEU A 265 32.75 -12.19 -3.29
CA LEU A 265 32.39 -13.51 -2.75
C LEU A 265 31.95 -14.51 -3.82
N ASN A 266 31.70 -14.04 -5.05
CA ASN A 266 31.05 -14.80 -6.13
C ASN A 266 29.72 -15.43 -5.66
N ILE A 267 28.88 -14.62 -5.01
CA ILE A 267 27.59 -15.01 -4.45
C ILE A 267 26.51 -14.10 -5.04
N PRO A 268 25.32 -14.61 -5.42
CA PRO A 268 24.24 -13.74 -5.85
C PRO A 268 23.89 -12.68 -4.81
N LEU A 269 23.73 -11.42 -5.24
CA LEU A 269 23.39 -10.28 -4.37
C LEU A 269 22.21 -10.57 -3.43
N LYS A 270 21.18 -11.27 -3.92
CA LYS A 270 20.01 -11.66 -3.11
C LYS A 270 20.38 -12.56 -1.93
N ALA A 271 21.35 -13.47 -2.10
CA ALA A 271 21.84 -14.32 -1.03
C ALA A 271 22.67 -13.54 0.00
N VAL A 272 23.43 -12.52 -0.43
CA VAL A 272 24.11 -11.55 0.45
C VAL A 272 23.09 -10.79 1.30
N ASN A 273 22.09 -10.18 0.68
CA ASN A 273 21.02 -9.45 1.39
C ASN A 273 20.29 -10.34 2.41
N ASN A 274 19.93 -11.56 2.01
CA ASN A 274 19.26 -12.51 2.90
C ASN A 274 20.14 -12.90 4.10
N LYS A 275 21.46 -13.03 3.91
CA LYS A 275 22.38 -13.37 4.99
C LYS A 275 22.57 -12.21 5.96
N ILE A 276 22.74 -10.98 5.46
CA ILE A 276 22.79 -9.76 6.27
C ILE A 276 21.55 -9.68 7.17
N HIS A 277 20.36 -9.84 6.59
CA HIS A 277 19.10 -9.81 7.34
C HIS A 277 19.00 -10.93 8.38
N ARG A 278 19.38 -12.17 8.02
CA ARG A 278 19.33 -13.31 8.95
C ARG A 278 20.29 -13.18 10.12
N LEU A 279 21.48 -12.63 9.89
CA LEU A 279 22.48 -12.38 10.92
C LEU A 279 22.23 -11.07 11.68
N GLN A 280 21.19 -10.30 11.30
CA GLN A 280 20.90 -8.97 11.84
C GLN A 280 22.13 -8.06 11.82
N LEU A 281 22.98 -8.22 10.80
CA LEU A 281 24.16 -7.38 10.65
C LEU A 281 23.69 -5.98 10.26
N VAL A 282 23.79 -5.05 11.20
CA VAL A 282 23.65 -3.64 10.93
C VAL A 282 24.97 -3.19 10.31
N PRO A 283 24.98 -2.51 9.15
CA PRO A 283 26.21 -1.90 8.66
C PRO A 283 26.75 -1.04 9.80
N PRO A 284 28.02 -1.19 10.23
CA PRO A 284 28.63 -0.22 11.12
C PRO A 284 28.33 1.16 10.52
N VAL A 285 27.67 2.01 11.32
CA VAL A 285 27.44 3.41 10.95
C VAL A 285 28.81 3.92 10.57
N LYS A 286 29.02 4.26 9.29
CA LYS A 286 30.35 4.64 8.79
C LYS A 286 30.86 5.77 9.66
N ILE A 287 31.80 5.44 10.55
CA ILE A 287 32.31 6.36 11.56
C ILE A 287 33.11 7.38 10.78
N TRP A 288 32.59 8.59 10.69
CA TRP A 288 33.34 9.72 10.19
C TRP A 288 34.58 9.85 11.06
N ASN A 289 35.77 9.74 10.47
CA ASN A 289 36.98 10.07 11.18
C ASN A 289 37.12 11.61 11.31
N ASP A 290 38.03 12.05 12.17
CA ASP A 290 38.20 13.47 12.45
C ASP A 290 38.66 14.25 11.22
N GLU A 291 39.51 13.65 10.38
CA GLU A 291 40.01 14.25 9.14
C GLU A 291 38.90 14.48 8.10
N GLN A 292 38.05 13.48 7.86
CA GLN A 292 36.87 13.60 7.00
C GLN A 292 35.87 14.62 7.54
N THR A 293 35.70 14.65 8.86
CA THR A 293 34.83 15.62 9.52
C THR A 293 35.35 17.04 9.32
N GLU A 294 36.64 17.25 9.48
CA GLU A 294 37.28 18.57 9.32
C GLU A 294 37.32 19.00 7.85
N PHE A 295 37.63 18.07 6.94
CA PHE A 295 37.54 18.31 5.50
C PHE A 295 36.13 18.72 5.08
N LEU A 296 35.10 18.03 5.58
CA LEU A 296 33.71 18.38 5.30
C LEU A 296 33.37 19.79 5.82
N LYS A 297 33.76 20.15 7.05
CA LYS A 297 33.54 21.50 7.58
C LYS A 297 34.17 22.59 6.72
N ALA A 298 35.40 22.36 6.26
CA ALA A 298 36.15 23.34 5.47
C ALA A 298 35.61 23.50 4.04
N ASN A 299 35.04 22.44 3.45
CA ASN A 299 34.79 22.37 2.01
C ASN A 299 33.32 22.20 1.59
N TYR A 300 32.39 21.90 2.50
CA TYR A 300 30.99 21.60 2.14
C TYR A 300 30.28 22.73 1.35
N ASN A 301 30.61 23.98 1.63
CA ASN A 301 30.04 25.15 0.94
C ASN A 301 30.91 25.65 -0.24
N ARG A 302 32.05 24.99 -0.51
CA ARG A 302 33.03 25.40 -1.53
C ARG A 302 33.08 24.45 -2.72
N LEU A 303 32.96 23.15 -2.46
CA LEU A 303 33.08 22.09 -3.46
C LEU A 303 31.71 21.54 -3.86
N GLU A 304 31.64 20.99 -5.07
CA GLU A 304 30.44 20.30 -5.53
C GLU A 304 30.31 18.91 -4.88
N ILE A 305 29.08 18.39 -4.79
CA ILE A 305 28.81 17.10 -4.15
C ILE A 305 29.59 15.95 -4.80
N LEU A 306 29.88 16.01 -6.10
CA LEU A 306 30.66 14.99 -6.80
C LEU A 306 32.13 14.98 -6.34
N GLU A 307 32.73 16.15 -6.16
CA GLU A 307 34.10 16.30 -5.66
C GLU A 307 34.19 15.85 -4.20
N LEU A 308 33.21 16.23 -3.38
CA LEU A 308 33.10 15.76 -1.99
C LEU A 308 33.00 14.24 -1.91
N LYS A 309 32.20 13.60 -2.78
CA LYS A 309 32.09 12.13 -2.84
C LYS A 309 33.43 11.47 -3.20
N GLN A 310 34.15 12.05 -4.17
CA GLN A 310 35.42 11.49 -4.63
C GLN A 310 36.50 11.59 -3.54
N GLN A 311 36.63 12.75 -2.89
CA GLN A 311 37.64 12.98 -1.85
C GLN A 311 37.33 12.22 -0.56
N LEU A 312 36.07 12.22 -0.12
CA LEU A 312 35.67 11.56 1.12
C LEU A 312 35.45 10.04 0.96
N GLN A 313 35.34 9.56 -0.29
CA GLN A 313 34.94 8.18 -0.61
C GLN A 313 33.66 7.77 0.14
N LEU A 314 32.70 8.70 0.18
CA LEU A 314 31.43 8.58 0.88
C LEU A 314 30.25 8.80 -0.08
N PRO A 315 29.12 8.08 0.10
CA PRO A 315 27.91 8.35 -0.66
C PRO A 315 27.32 9.70 -0.28
N ALA A 316 26.64 10.35 -1.23
CA ALA A 316 26.05 11.69 -1.06
C ALA A 316 25.15 11.77 0.17
N ASP A 317 24.30 10.78 0.39
CA ASP A 317 23.36 10.75 1.52
C ASP A 317 24.07 10.78 2.88
N SER A 318 25.24 10.12 3.00
CA SER A 318 26.04 10.16 4.22
C SER A 318 26.66 11.54 4.45
N ILE A 319 27.10 12.19 3.36
CA ILE A 319 27.64 13.55 3.38
C ILE A 319 26.55 14.56 3.80
N TYR A 320 25.36 14.47 3.21
CA TYR A 320 24.22 15.32 3.58
C TYR A 320 23.79 15.12 5.03
N ALA A 321 23.69 13.88 5.50
CA ALA A 321 23.32 13.57 6.88
C ALA A 321 24.35 14.13 7.88
N LYS A 322 25.65 13.95 7.60
CA LYS A 322 26.71 14.52 8.44
C LYS A 322 26.71 16.05 8.40
N ALA A 323 26.59 16.64 7.22
CA ALA A 323 26.53 18.10 7.08
C ALA A 323 25.34 18.70 7.84
N ALA A 324 24.17 18.04 7.82
CA ALA A 324 23.02 18.42 8.63
C ALA A 324 23.31 18.31 10.14
N SER A 325 23.93 17.21 10.59
CA SER A 325 24.31 17.04 12.00
C SER A 325 25.33 18.08 12.49
N LEU A 326 26.20 18.57 11.59
CA LEU A 326 27.20 19.61 11.87
C LEU A 326 26.68 21.03 11.62
N GLY A 327 25.42 21.20 11.19
CA GLY A 327 24.85 22.52 10.88
C GLY A 327 25.44 23.20 9.64
N LEU A 328 26.11 22.45 8.75
CA LEU A 328 26.77 22.97 7.54
C LEU A 328 25.79 23.25 6.38
N THR A 329 24.53 22.85 6.50
CA THR A 329 23.46 23.05 5.49
C THR A 329 23.08 24.52 5.30
N VAL A 330 23.52 25.41 6.19
CA VAL A 330 23.32 26.84 6.07
C VAL A 330 24.56 27.48 5.44
N ARG A 331 24.39 28.14 4.28
CA ARG A 331 25.46 28.92 3.64
C ARG A 331 26.03 29.95 4.62
N GLN A 332 27.28 29.75 5.03
CA GLN A 332 27.98 30.63 5.96
C GLN A 332 28.24 32.00 5.34
N TRP A 333 28.23 33.05 6.16
CA TRP A 333 28.61 34.40 5.74
C TRP A 333 30.13 34.49 5.66
N SER A 334 30.68 34.80 4.49
CA SER A 334 32.10 35.12 4.35
C SER A 334 32.41 36.51 4.89
N GLU A 335 33.66 36.73 5.30
CA GLU A 335 34.13 38.04 5.77
C GLU A 335 33.87 39.15 4.74
N GLN A 336 34.09 38.85 3.45
CA GLN A 336 33.82 39.78 2.35
C GLN A 336 32.34 40.16 2.26
N GLU A 337 31.42 39.19 2.38
CA GLU A 337 29.98 39.46 2.39
C GLU A 337 29.55 40.28 3.61
N LEU A 338 30.19 40.09 4.78
CA LEU A 338 29.92 40.88 5.98
C LEU A 338 30.35 42.34 5.80
N VAL A 339 31.55 42.56 5.27
CA VAL A 339 32.07 43.90 4.98
C VAL A 339 31.16 44.63 3.99
N LEU A 340 30.76 43.96 2.91
CA LEU A 340 29.85 44.53 1.92
C LEU A 340 28.46 44.82 2.51
N LEU A 341 27.93 43.94 3.35
CA LEU A 341 26.65 44.15 4.03
C LEU A 341 26.72 45.37 4.94
N ILE A 342 27.71 45.45 5.84
CA ILE A 342 27.86 46.55 6.82
C ILE A 342 28.04 47.89 6.11
N ARG A 343 28.93 47.95 5.11
CA ARG A 343 29.24 49.19 4.38
C ARG A 343 28.04 49.75 3.63
N ASN A 344 27.24 48.88 3.03
CA ASN A 344 26.16 49.30 2.13
C ASN A 344 24.78 49.28 2.78
N TYR A 345 24.64 48.85 4.04
CA TYR A 345 23.33 48.66 4.68
C TYR A 345 22.48 49.93 4.79
N GLN A 346 23.13 51.08 5.05
CA GLN A 346 22.43 52.37 5.13
C GLN A 346 21.98 52.87 3.76
N VAL A 347 22.81 52.66 2.74
CA VAL A 347 22.63 53.24 1.40
C VAL A 347 21.71 52.41 0.52
N MET A 348 21.84 51.08 0.57
CA MET A 348 21.11 50.16 -0.32
C MET A 348 19.90 49.55 0.35
N SER A 349 18.84 49.30 -0.41
CA SER A 349 17.67 48.55 0.08
C SER A 349 18.00 47.07 0.29
N ASN A 350 17.28 46.40 1.20
CA ASN A 350 17.50 44.97 1.46
C ASN A 350 17.34 44.08 0.20
N PRO A 351 16.41 44.37 -0.74
CA PRO A 351 16.35 43.65 -2.02
C PRO A 351 17.61 43.84 -2.90
N GLU A 352 18.18 45.04 -2.95
CA GLU A 352 19.39 45.30 -3.73
C GLU A 352 20.61 44.59 -3.12
N LEU A 353 20.71 44.59 -1.78
CA LEU A 353 21.73 43.83 -1.04
C LEU A 353 21.59 42.32 -1.25
N ALA A 354 20.36 41.82 -1.28
CA ALA A 354 20.07 40.41 -1.56
C ALA A 354 20.56 40.02 -2.97
N LYS A 355 20.31 40.86 -3.97
CA LYS A 355 20.80 40.66 -5.35
C LYS A 355 22.32 40.75 -5.44
N MET A 356 22.93 41.77 -4.82
CA MET A 356 24.38 41.97 -4.81
C MET A 356 25.14 40.80 -4.19
N LEU A 357 24.65 40.28 -3.06
CA LEU A 357 25.31 39.21 -2.32
C LEU A 357 24.88 37.80 -2.76
N GLY A 358 23.96 37.71 -3.73
CA GLY A 358 23.39 36.44 -4.19
C GLY A 358 22.73 35.65 -3.05
N ARG A 359 22.03 36.34 -2.14
CA ARG A 359 21.34 35.77 -0.97
C ARG A 359 19.85 36.08 -1.01
N SER A 360 19.06 35.33 -0.25
CA SER A 360 17.64 35.61 -0.10
C SER A 360 17.41 36.83 0.81
N LEU A 361 16.32 37.58 0.55
CA LEU A 361 15.91 38.72 1.38
C LEU A 361 15.81 38.38 2.88
N PRO A 362 15.23 37.23 3.31
CA PRO A 362 15.22 36.83 4.72
C PRO A 362 16.61 36.58 5.31
N SER A 363 17.59 36.16 4.50
CA SER A 363 18.98 35.97 4.94
C SER A 363 19.63 37.31 5.28
N ILE A 364 19.42 38.33 4.43
CA ILE A 364 19.89 39.70 4.67
C ILE A 364 19.27 40.28 5.94
N THR A 365 17.95 40.22 6.09
CA THR A 365 17.26 40.82 7.25
C THR A 365 17.68 40.15 8.56
N LYS A 366 17.74 38.81 8.59
CA LYS A 366 18.17 38.05 9.77
C LYS A 366 19.62 38.33 10.15
N LYS A 367 20.52 38.46 9.16
CA LYS A 367 21.92 38.77 9.45
C LYS A 367 22.10 40.21 9.91
N ALA A 368 21.45 41.16 9.26
CA ALA A 368 21.47 42.55 9.68
C ALA A 368 20.95 42.73 11.11
N TYR A 369 19.85 42.06 11.46
CA TYR A 369 19.33 42.02 12.83
C TYR A 369 20.36 41.47 13.82
N LYS A 370 21.00 40.33 13.50
CA LYS A 370 22.06 39.74 14.35
C LYS A 370 23.28 40.64 14.52
N LEU A 371 23.59 41.46 13.51
CA LEU A 371 24.70 42.42 13.54
C LEU A 371 24.30 43.77 14.16
N GLY A 372 23.05 43.92 14.62
CA GLY A 372 22.54 45.17 15.18
C GLY A 372 22.42 46.30 14.15
N LEU A 373 22.42 45.98 12.85
CA LEU A 373 22.31 46.97 11.79
C LEU A 373 20.87 47.47 11.69
N LEU A 374 20.65 48.72 12.11
CA LEU A 374 19.38 49.43 11.97
C LEU A 374 19.50 50.41 10.81
N LYS A 375 18.50 50.44 9.92
CA LYS A 375 18.42 51.54 8.96
C LYS A 375 18.04 52.80 9.72
N GLU A 376 18.74 53.90 9.45
CA GLU A 376 18.29 55.21 9.93
C GLU A 376 16.84 55.42 9.49
N ASN A 377 16.03 55.93 10.41
CA ASN A 377 14.59 55.97 10.24
C ASN A 377 14.21 57.13 9.29
N VAL A 378 14.43 56.94 7.99
CA VAL A 378 14.10 57.89 6.91
C VAL A 378 12.61 58.29 6.91
N LYS A 379 11.78 57.65 7.75
CA LYS A 379 10.32 57.79 7.79
C LYS A 379 9.76 58.41 9.07
N SER A 380 10.59 58.95 9.98
CA SER A 380 10.06 59.73 11.11
C SER A 380 9.30 60.95 10.58
N TRP A 381 8.18 61.30 11.22
CA TRP A 381 7.45 62.52 10.91
C TRP A 381 8.12 63.67 11.67
N THR A 382 8.52 64.72 10.96
CA THR A 382 8.99 65.96 11.61
C THR A 382 7.79 66.73 12.18
N VAL A 383 7.98 67.54 13.21
CA VAL A 383 6.92 68.38 13.80
C VAL A 383 6.23 69.26 12.75
N ALA A 384 7.00 69.85 11.82
CA ALA A 384 6.47 70.64 10.72
C ALA A 384 5.56 69.82 9.77
N GLN A 385 5.97 68.59 9.42
CA GLN A 385 5.14 67.68 8.63
C GLN A 385 3.87 67.25 9.36
N GLU A 386 3.91 67.10 10.69
CA GLU A 386 2.72 66.76 11.49
C GLU A 386 1.72 67.91 11.53
N GLN A 387 2.21 69.14 11.71
CA GLN A 387 1.37 70.33 11.72
C GLN A 387 0.76 70.59 10.35
N TYR A 388 1.57 70.52 9.29
CA TYR A 388 1.08 70.66 7.93
C TYR A 388 0.07 69.57 7.55
N LEU A 389 0.29 68.33 7.99
CA LEU A 389 -0.68 67.24 7.82
C LEU A 389 -2.03 67.55 8.49
N LEU A 390 -2.05 68.13 9.70
CA LEU A 390 -3.30 68.48 10.38
C LEU A 390 -4.08 69.57 9.64
N GLU A 391 -3.38 70.53 9.03
CA GLU A 391 -3.98 71.64 8.29
C GLU A 391 -4.55 71.20 6.94
N CYS A 392 -3.82 70.36 6.19
CA CYS A 392 -4.18 70.04 4.80
C CYS A 392 -4.96 68.73 4.59
N PHE A 393 -5.18 67.91 5.64
CA PHE A 393 -5.75 66.55 5.49
C PHE A 393 -7.14 66.50 4.86
N HIS A 394 -7.98 67.51 5.13
CA HIS A 394 -9.34 67.60 4.58
C HIS A 394 -9.43 68.50 3.34
N GLU A 395 -8.45 69.38 3.14
CA GLU A 395 -8.41 70.35 2.04
C GLU A 395 -7.84 69.75 0.75
N LEU A 396 -6.91 68.78 0.87
CA LEU A 396 -6.26 68.16 -0.28
C LEU A 396 -6.81 66.76 -0.58
N PRO A 397 -6.98 66.40 -1.87
CA PRO A 397 -7.36 65.05 -2.25
C PRO A 397 -6.25 64.05 -1.92
N LYS A 398 -6.62 62.79 -1.65
CA LYS A 398 -5.69 61.74 -1.15
C LYS A 398 -4.44 61.53 -2.00
N TRP A 399 -4.54 61.68 -3.33
CA TRP A 399 -3.40 61.49 -4.23
C TRP A 399 -2.36 62.61 -4.07
N GLU A 400 -2.80 63.83 -3.77
CA GLU A 400 -1.94 64.99 -3.56
C GLU A 400 -1.24 64.90 -2.19
N LEU A 401 -1.94 64.42 -1.16
CA LEU A 401 -1.31 64.08 0.13
C LEU A 401 -0.20 63.01 -0.02
N VAL A 402 -0.42 61.98 -0.84
CA VAL A 402 0.60 60.95 -1.11
C VAL A 402 1.83 61.55 -1.81
N ALA A 403 1.62 62.47 -2.75
CA ALA A 403 2.70 63.15 -3.45
C ALA A 403 3.50 64.07 -2.51
N VAL A 404 2.81 64.88 -1.71
CA VAL A 404 3.44 65.87 -0.81
C VAL A 404 4.21 65.21 0.33
N PHE A 405 3.65 64.16 0.96
CA PHE A 405 4.30 63.49 2.09
C PHE A 405 5.22 62.33 1.68
N ASN A 406 5.26 61.98 0.39
CA ASN A 406 5.99 60.85 -0.19
C ASN A 406 5.83 59.56 0.64
N ARG A 407 4.59 59.28 1.06
CA ARG A 407 4.23 58.16 1.94
C ARG A 407 2.93 57.54 1.44
N SER A 408 2.71 56.26 1.77
CA SER A 408 1.46 55.59 1.40
C SER A 408 0.26 56.27 2.04
N ALA A 409 -0.87 56.31 1.33
CA ALA A 409 -2.12 56.91 1.83
C ALA A 409 -2.49 56.37 3.22
N LYS A 410 -2.27 55.07 3.45
CA LYS A 410 -2.55 54.44 4.75
C LYS A 410 -1.65 54.92 5.88
N ALA A 411 -0.37 55.18 5.60
CA ALA A 411 0.57 55.70 6.60
C ALA A 411 0.21 57.15 6.98
N ILE A 412 -0.27 57.94 6.01
CA ILE A 412 -0.75 59.31 6.21
C ILE A 412 -2.03 59.31 7.06
N GLU A 413 -3.04 58.51 6.69
CA GLU A 413 -4.29 58.35 7.45
C GLU A 413 -4.02 57.92 8.91
N ASN A 414 -3.21 56.88 9.10
CA ASN A 414 -2.87 56.38 10.43
C ASN A 414 -2.13 57.42 11.29
N LYS A 415 -1.33 58.30 10.66
CA LYS A 415 -0.65 59.37 11.37
C LYS A 415 -1.62 60.47 11.77
N TYR A 416 -2.48 60.91 10.86
CA TYR A 416 -3.51 61.92 11.13
C TYR A 416 -4.41 61.51 12.31
N TYR A 417 -4.96 60.29 12.28
CA TYR A 417 -5.82 59.80 13.36
C TYR A 417 -5.11 59.68 14.72
N LYS A 418 -3.80 59.41 14.72
CA LYS A 418 -3.00 59.39 15.96
C LYS A 418 -2.78 60.80 16.53
N LEU A 419 -2.62 61.81 15.67
CA LEU A 419 -2.45 63.20 16.08
C LEU A 419 -3.76 63.77 16.64
N THR A 420 -4.89 63.49 15.97
CA THR A 420 -6.22 63.94 16.43
C THR A 420 -6.71 63.21 17.67
N ALA A 421 -6.42 61.90 17.82
CA ALA A 421 -6.75 61.16 19.04
C ALA A 421 -5.97 61.64 20.27
N LYS A 422 -4.74 62.15 20.11
CA LYS A 422 -3.96 62.74 21.22
C LYS A 422 -4.45 64.14 21.63
N GLY A 423 -5.01 64.93 20.71
CA GLY A 423 -5.55 66.27 21.00
C GLY A 423 -6.83 66.26 21.84
N ALA A 424 -7.59 65.16 21.83
CA ALA A 424 -8.83 65.02 22.60
C ALA A 424 -8.62 64.76 24.10
N GLN A 425 -7.41 64.40 24.54
CA GLN A 425 -7.09 64.14 25.96
C GLN A 425 -6.65 65.39 26.73
N PHE A 426 -6.50 66.55 26.08
CA PHE A 426 -6.00 67.80 26.70
C PHE A 426 -6.97 69.00 26.59
N LYS A 427 -8.22 68.77 26.20
CA LYS A 427 -9.31 69.75 26.32
C LYS A 427 -10.39 69.17 27.23
N GLY A 428 -10.14 69.22 28.54
CA GLY A 428 -11.06 68.93 29.62
C GLY A 428 -10.85 69.93 30.72
#